data_AF-A0A536D5C7-F1
#
_entry.id   AF-A0A536D5C7-F1
#
_cell.length_a   1.000
_cell.length_b   1.000
_cell.length_c   1.000
_cell.angle_alpha   90.00
_cell.angle_beta   90.00
_cell.angle_gamma   90.00
#
_symmetry.space_group_name_H-M   'P 1'
#
loop_
_entity.id
_entity.type
_entity.pdbx_description
1 polymer ?
#
loop_
_entity_poly.entity_id
_entity_poly.type
_entity_poly.pdbx_seq_one_letter_code
_entity_poly.pdbx_strand_id
1 'polypeptide(L)'
;MDRYRRALTMCGAEEGWGVREARILAGLGESSYWLGDYPAALEVLNRAVALGEAQDDPFALAMALRFLGDIAINYEGDVDKAEKLLQRSLEAAERLGDSWAIVRSLLFQGWVPWTRYQFDDAEKIWRRSLELSDPDDAWARVRSLTALSINRTEMHDMEGALKLIEDAGKLAEECGDQFSVANTYVQKARVFDDLGRREEAVPWFDQAVSIFAELGARWELADAKPRRTCDSRSGSRKSLATGSCRGGPGARWRACRSFAAIRPRLRNATAARERRSSADRASPISEASGA
;
A
#
# COMPACT_ATOMS: atom_id res chain seq x y z
N MET A 1 -2.20 10.30 13.78
CA MET A 1 -3.03 11.42 13.27
C MET A 1 -3.09 12.62 14.20
N ASP A 2 -3.55 12.48 15.44
CA ASP A 2 -3.75 13.63 16.34
C ASP A 2 -2.44 14.40 16.65
N ARG A 3 -1.31 13.71 16.87
CA ARG A 3 -0.01 14.37 17.10
C ARG A 3 0.51 15.18 15.91
N TYR A 4 0.36 14.68 14.67
CA TYR A 4 0.75 15.41 13.46
C TYR A 4 -0.18 16.59 13.18
N ARG A 5 -1.49 16.42 13.38
CA ARG A 5 -2.45 17.53 13.28
C ARG A 5 -2.17 18.58 14.35
N ARG A 6 -1.91 18.18 15.59
CA ARG A 6 -1.50 19.09 16.66
C ARG A 6 -0.18 19.79 16.35
N ALA A 7 0.83 19.08 15.82
CA ALA A 7 2.07 19.72 15.35
C ALA A 7 1.76 20.77 14.28
N LEU A 8 0.96 20.42 13.26
CA LEU A 8 0.52 21.34 12.21
C LEU A 8 -0.29 22.53 12.76
N THR A 9 -1.11 22.32 13.81
CA THR A 9 -1.93 23.38 14.44
C THR A 9 -1.08 24.27 15.36
N MET A 10 -0.10 23.69 16.06
CA MET A 10 0.88 24.40 16.89
C MET A 10 1.89 25.18 16.05
N CYS A 11 2.04 24.85 14.76
CA CYS A 11 2.91 25.59 13.85
C CYS A 11 2.43 27.03 13.58
N GLY A 12 1.21 27.44 13.97
CA GLY A 12 0.79 28.84 13.95
C GLY A 12 0.76 29.48 12.55
N ALA A 13 0.48 30.79 12.49
CA ALA A 13 0.54 31.58 11.26
C ALA A 13 1.88 32.32 11.19
N GLU A 14 2.84 31.81 10.44
CA GLU A 14 4.04 32.58 10.04
C GLU A 14 4.54 32.08 8.68
N GLU A 15 4.85 33.01 7.78
CA GLU A 15 5.35 32.83 6.41
C GLU A 15 6.75 32.15 6.33
N GLY A 16 7.14 31.36 7.33
CA GLY A 16 8.52 30.87 7.53
C GLY A 16 8.70 29.39 7.84
N TRP A 17 7.66 28.54 7.82
CA TRP A 17 7.78 27.13 8.26
C TRP A 17 8.18 26.12 7.17
N GLY A 18 8.41 26.56 5.92
CA GLY A 18 8.60 25.75 4.71
C GLY A 18 9.14 24.32 4.90
N VAL A 19 10.37 24.15 5.40
CA VAL A 19 11.01 22.83 5.59
C VAL A 19 10.29 21.99 6.66
N ARG A 20 9.96 22.58 7.82
CA ARG A 20 9.30 21.84 8.91
C ARG A 20 7.89 21.41 8.52
N GLU A 21 7.17 22.28 7.81
CA GLU A 21 5.85 21.98 7.27
C GLU A 21 5.91 20.81 6.29
N ALA A 22 6.86 20.84 5.33
CA ALA A 22 7.05 19.76 4.35
C ALA A 22 7.25 18.40 5.03
N ARG A 23 8.08 18.34 6.08
CA ARG A 23 8.35 17.10 6.83
C ARG A 23 7.15 16.61 7.64
N ILE A 24 6.41 17.52 8.29
CA ILE A 24 5.18 17.17 9.02
C ILE A 24 4.13 16.63 8.05
N LEU A 25 3.98 17.26 6.88
CA LEU A 25 3.06 16.80 5.83
C LEU A 25 3.47 15.45 5.27
N ALA A 26 4.77 15.20 5.06
CA ALA A 26 5.28 13.90 4.63
C ALA A 26 4.94 12.80 5.65
N GLY A 27 5.14 13.06 6.96
CA GLY A 27 4.77 12.11 8.02
C GLY A 27 3.25 11.91 8.18
N LEU A 28 2.45 12.95 7.94
CA LEU A 28 0.99 12.84 7.89
C LEU A 28 0.52 12.01 6.68
N GLY A 29 1.20 12.18 5.55
CA GLY A 29 0.97 11.42 4.33
C GLY A 29 1.30 9.94 4.51
N GLU A 30 2.45 9.63 5.09
CA GLU A 30 2.83 8.28 5.52
C GLU A 30 1.75 7.67 6.42
N SER A 31 1.33 8.40 7.45
CA SER A 31 0.29 7.93 8.37
C SER A 31 -1.02 7.63 7.64
N SER A 32 -1.40 8.46 6.66
CA SER A 32 -2.65 8.30 5.90
C SER A 32 -2.56 7.12 4.94
N TYR A 33 -1.39 6.94 4.33
CA TYR A 33 -1.06 5.79 3.49
C TYR A 33 -1.21 4.47 4.26
N TRP A 34 -0.63 4.36 5.47
CA TRP A 34 -0.72 3.14 6.27
C TRP A 34 -2.14 2.84 6.77
N LEU A 35 -3.00 3.86 6.90
CA LEU A 35 -4.42 3.65 7.22
C LEU A 35 -5.26 3.24 5.99
N GLY A 36 -4.68 3.32 4.79
CA GLY A 36 -5.36 3.06 3.51
C GLY A 36 -6.21 4.23 3.01
N ASP A 37 -6.06 5.43 3.59
CA ASP A 37 -6.71 6.64 3.09
C ASP A 37 -5.84 7.29 2.00
N TYR A 38 -5.80 6.64 0.83
CA TYR A 38 -4.99 7.09 -0.30
C TYR A 38 -5.37 8.49 -0.81
N PRO A 39 -6.66 8.89 -0.89
CA PRO A 39 -7.01 10.26 -1.25
C PRO A 39 -6.42 11.30 -0.30
N ALA A 40 -6.54 11.11 1.01
CA ALA A 40 -5.94 12.03 1.98
C ALA A 40 -4.40 12.01 1.92
N ALA A 41 -3.80 10.82 1.74
CA ALA A 41 -2.35 10.69 1.55
C ALA A 41 -1.86 11.47 0.32
N LEU A 42 -2.52 11.31 -0.82
CA LEU A 42 -2.18 12.01 -2.06
C LEU A 42 -2.20 13.54 -1.88
N GLU A 43 -3.22 14.08 -1.23
CA GLU A 43 -3.33 15.53 -0.99
C GLU A 43 -2.12 16.06 -0.20
N VAL A 44 -1.84 15.47 0.96
CA VAL A 44 -0.79 15.98 1.85
C VAL A 44 0.62 15.66 1.34
N LEU A 45 0.82 14.51 0.67
CA LEU A 45 2.11 14.14 0.09
C LEU A 45 2.47 15.04 -1.09
N ASN A 46 1.52 15.39 -1.95
CA ASN A 46 1.79 16.34 -3.06
C ASN A 46 2.16 17.73 -2.52
N ARG A 47 1.50 18.20 -1.46
CA ARG A 47 1.88 19.45 -0.79
C ARG A 47 3.28 19.36 -0.16
N ALA A 48 3.61 18.22 0.46
CA ALA A 48 4.94 17.98 1.01
C ALA A 48 6.02 18.03 -0.08
N VAL A 49 5.76 17.46 -1.26
CA VAL A 49 6.68 17.54 -2.41
C VAL A 49 6.84 18.97 -2.89
N ALA A 50 5.75 19.71 -3.10
CA ALA A 50 5.83 21.11 -3.56
C ALA A 50 6.64 22.01 -2.61
N LEU A 51 6.43 21.85 -1.30
CA LEU A 51 7.21 22.57 -0.29
C LEU A 51 8.66 22.07 -0.20
N GLY A 52 8.88 20.76 -0.31
CA GLY A 52 10.22 20.17 -0.33
C GLY A 52 11.05 20.64 -1.53
N GLU A 53 10.44 20.78 -2.70
CA GLU A 53 11.08 21.36 -3.90
C GLU A 53 11.38 22.84 -3.72
N ALA A 54 10.42 23.62 -3.21
CA ALA A 54 10.59 25.06 -3.01
C ALA A 54 11.68 25.40 -1.99
N GLN A 55 11.96 24.49 -1.05
CA GLN A 55 12.91 24.67 0.04
C GLN A 55 14.17 23.82 -0.09
N ASP A 56 14.30 23.08 -1.20
CA ASP A 56 15.36 22.09 -1.45
C ASP A 56 15.60 21.14 -0.26
N ASP A 57 14.53 20.57 0.32
CA ASP A 57 14.58 19.63 1.44
C ASP A 57 14.58 18.16 0.95
N PRO A 58 15.76 17.52 0.78
CA PRO A 58 15.85 16.14 0.29
C PRO A 58 15.15 15.13 1.21
N PHE A 59 15.04 15.41 2.52
CA PHE A 59 14.37 14.49 3.44
C PHE A 59 12.87 14.41 3.18
N ALA A 60 12.20 15.57 3.07
CA ALA A 60 10.77 15.61 2.74
C ALA A 60 10.50 14.99 1.36
N LEU A 61 11.37 15.25 0.38
CA LEU A 61 11.25 14.67 -0.97
C LEU A 61 11.39 13.15 -0.96
N ALA A 62 12.44 12.60 -0.35
CA ALA A 62 12.64 11.15 -0.25
C ALA A 62 11.46 10.47 0.46
N MET A 63 10.96 11.05 1.55
CA MET A 63 9.84 10.47 2.27
C MET A 63 8.54 10.54 1.46
N ALA A 64 8.19 11.71 0.92
CA ALA A 64 6.90 11.89 0.26
C ALA A 64 6.84 11.15 -1.09
N LEU A 65 7.91 11.20 -1.88
CA LEU A 65 7.98 10.59 -3.21
C LEU A 65 7.91 9.06 -3.15
N ARG A 66 8.49 8.39 -2.13
CA ARG A 66 8.37 6.91 -2.04
C ARG A 66 6.93 6.46 -1.87
N PHE A 67 6.15 7.18 -1.06
CA PHE A 67 4.74 6.86 -0.84
C PHE A 67 3.88 7.19 -2.05
N LEU A 68 4.11 8.32 -2.71
CA LEU A 68 3.45 8.63 -3.96
C LEU A 68 3.76 7.58 -5.05
N GLY A 69 5.01 7.12 -5.11
CA GLY A 69 5.44 6.05 -5.99
C GLY A 69 4.70 4.74 -5.72
N ASP A 70 4.59 4.34 -4.45
CA ASP A 70 3.83 3.16 -4.08
C ASP A 70 2.34 3.26 -4.42
N ILE A 71 1.72 4.42 -4.14
CA ILE A 71 0.33 4.69 -4.50
C ILE A 71 0.16 4.60 -6.03
N ALA A 72 1.11 5.12 -6.80
CA ALA A 72 1.08 5.02 -8.26
C ALA A 72 1.09 3.55 -8.74
N ILE A 73 1.90 2.66 -8.14
CA ILE A 73 1.89 1.22 -8.45
C ILE A 73 0.57 0.56 -7.99
N ASN A 74 0.25 0.68 -6.71
CA ASN A 74 -0.75 -0.16 -6.06
C ASN A 74 -2.18 0.34 -6.23
N TYR A 75 -2.38 1.66 -6.15
CA TYR A 75 -3.68 2.29 -6.24
C TYR A 75 -4.02 2.72 -7.66
N GLU A 76 -3.12 3.48 -8.32
CA GLU A 76 -3.37 3.99 -9.67
C GLU A 76 -3.10 2.92 -10.75
N GLY A 77 -2.11 2.05 -10.54
CA GLY A 77 -1.67 1.08 -11.55
C GLY A 77 -0.77 1.68 -12.64
N ASP A 78 -0.20 2.86 -12.39
CA ASP A 78 0.72 3.56 -13.28
C ASP A 78 2.17 3.29 -12.85
N VAL A 79 2.75 2.23 -13.44
CA VAL A 79 4.11 1.78 -13.13
C VAL A 79 5.17 2.78 -13.63
N ASP A 80 4.90 3.48 -14.73
CA ASP A 80 5.85 4.44 -15.31
C ASP A 80 5.92 5.73 -14.47
N LYS A 81 4.77 6.18 -13.95
CA LYS A 81 4.73 7.27 -12.97
C LYS A 81 5.44 6.85 -11.68
N ALA A 82 5.21 5.63 -11.21
CA ALA A 82 5.87 5.12 -10.01
C ALA A 82 7.39 5.08 -10.14
N GLU A 83 7.91 4.59 -11.26
CA GLU A 83 9.35 4.56 -11.55
C GLU A 83 9.97 5.95 -11.43
N LYS A 84 9.35 6.96 -12.05
CA LYS A 84 9.82 8.36 -11.97
C LYS A 84 9.80 8.90 -10.54
N LEU A 85 8.74 8.63 -9.79
CA LEU A 85 8.62 9.08 -8.40
C LEU A 85 9.65 8.40 -7.49
N LEU A 86 9.83 7.09 -7.63
CA LEU A 86 10.77 6.31 -6.81
C LEU A 86 12.22 6.60 -7.17
N GLN A 87 12.52 6.88 -8.43
CA GLN A 87 13.83 7.35 -8.85
C GLN A 87 14.17 8.70 -8.22
N ARG A 88 13.25 9.66 -8.27
CA ARG A 88 13.42 10.96 -7.60
C ARG A 88 13.54 10.84 -6.07
N SER A 89 12.82 9.88 -5.48
CA SER A 89 12.94 9.57 -4.05
C SER A 89 14.34 9.09 -3.70
N LEU A 90 14.87 8.17 -4.48
CA LEU A 90 16.22 7.63 -4.29
C LEU A 90 17.28 8.71 -4.48
N GLU A 91 17.17 9.54 -5.52
CA GLU A 91 18.09 10.67 -5.75
C GLU A 91 18.09 11.67 -4.59
N ALA A 92 16.92 11.99 -4.03
CA ALA A 92 16.81 12.84 -2.85
C ALA A 92 17.45 12.18 -1.61
N ALA A 93 17.25 10.87 -1.42
CA ALA A 93 17.86 10.12 -0.33
C ALA A 93 19.40 10.03 -0.46
N GLU A 94 19.91 9.83 -1.68
CA GLU A 94 21.34 9.80 -1.97
C GLU A 94 21.98 11.17 -1.76
N ARG A 95 21.30 12.27 -2.15
CA ARG A 95 21.72 13.63 -1.83
C ARG A 95 21.80 13.91 -0.33
N LEU A 96 20.90 13.32 0.45
CA LEU A 96 20.93 13.44 1.92
C LEU A 96 22.13 12.70 2.52
N GLY A 97 22.67 11.69 1.83
CA GLY A 97 23.75 10.85 2.33
C GLY A 97 23.32 9.93 3.49
N ASP A 98 22.01 9.74 3.67
CA ASP A 98 21.44 8.98 4.78
C ASP A 98 21.04 7.57 4.32
N SER A 99 21.74 6.57 4.84
CA SER A 99 21.47 5.16 4.55
C SER A 99 20.03 4.77 4.91
N TRP A 100 19.47 5.33 5.98
CA TRP A 100 18.10 5.05 6.41
C TRP A 100 17.06 5.45 5.35
N ALA A 101 17.26 6.60 4.70
CA ALA A 101 16.41 7.11 3.64
C ALA A 101 16.63 6.37 2.31
N ILE A 102 17.88 6.01 2.00
CA ILE A 102 18.24 5.27 0.78
C ILE A 102 17.58 3.89 0.81
N VAL A 103 17.75 3.14 1.90
CA VAL A 103 17.18 1.81 2.10
C VAL A 103 15.66 1.83 1.97
N ARG A 104 14.99 2.80 2.61
CA ARG A 104 13.54 2.98 2.48
C ARG A 104 13.09 3.33 1.07
N SER A 105 13.91 4.02 0.26
CA SER A 105 13.57 4.29 -1.14
C SER A 105 13.75 3.03 -2.00
N LEU A 106 14.85 2.29 -1.80
CA LEU A 106 15.15 1.04 -2.51
C LEU A 106 14.09 -0.05 -2.27
N LEU A 107 13.61 -0.19 -1.02
CA LEU A 107 12.54 -1.13 -0.67
C LEU A 107 11.29 -0.97 -1.55
N PHE A 108 10.91 0.27 -1.84
CA PHE A 108 9.77 0.57 -2.70
C PHE A 108 10.14 0.48 -4.19
N GLN A 109 11.34 0.93 -4.57
CA GLN A 109 11.80 0.91 -5.94
C GLN A 109 11.87 -0.51 -6.52
N GLY A 110 12.24 -1.53 -5.73
CA GLY A 110 12.31 -2.92 -6.20
C GLY A 110 10.99 -3.48 -6.73
N TRP A 111 9.85 -2.92 -6.32
CA TRP A 111 8.54 -3.32 -6.84
C TRP A 111 8.30 -2.90 -8.30
N VAL A 112 9.02 -1.89 -8.80
CA VAL A 112 8.92 -1.45 -10.20
C VAL A 112 9.36 -2.54 -11.17
N PRO A 113 10.62 -3.03 -11.14
CA PRO A 113 11.04 -4.12 -12.02
C PRO A 113 10.28 -5.41 -11.71
N TRP A 114 9.94 -5.69 -10.45
CA TRP A 114 9.14 -6.87 -10.09
C TRP A 114 7.77 -6.87 -10.78
N THR A 115 7.08 -5.72 -10.81
CA THR A 115 5.79 -5.57 -11.51
C THR A 115 5.93 -5.73 -13.03
N ARG A 116 7.12 -5.45 -13.57
CA ARG A 116 7.50 -5.66 -14.97
C ARG A 116 8.07 -7.05 -15.24
N TYR A 117 8.02 -7.98 -14.28
CA TYR A 117 8.58 -9.33 -14.37
C TYR A 117 10.10 -9.38 -14.57
N GLN A 118 10.81 -8.29 -14.22
CA GLN A 118 12.26 -8.18 -14.26
C GLN A 118 12.83 -8.59 -12.89
N PHE A 119 12.69 -9.86 -12.54
CA PHE A 119 13.01 -10.36 -11.20
C PHE A 119 14.50 -10.25 -10.83
N ASP A 120 15.40 -10.39 -11.80
CA ASP A 120 16.84 -10.22 -11.57
C ASP A 120 17.20 -8.78 -11.19
N ASP A 121 16.53 -7.79 -11.78
CA ASP A 121 16.76 -6.38 -11.47
C ASP A 121 16.13 -5.99 -10.12
N ALA A 122 14.95 -6.54 -9.81
CA ALA A 122 14.34 -6.41 -8.49
C ALA A 122 15.25 -6.99 -7.39
N GLU A 123 15.86 -8.15 -7.64
CA GLU A 123 16.80 -8.78 -6.71
C GLU A 123 18.00 -7.89 -6.38
N LYS A 124 18.61 -7.27 -7.40
CA LYS A 124 19.75 -6.35 -7.20
C LYS A 124 19.37 -5.19 -6.30
N ILE A 125 18.19 -4.60 -6.51
CA ILE A 125 17.71 -3.47 -5.71
C ILE A 125 17.48 -3.87 -4.26
N TRP A 126 16.78 -4.98 -4.00
CA TRP A 126 16.51 -5.42 -2.63
C TRP A 126 17.75 -5.98 -1.91
N ARG A 127 18.71 -6.55 -2.64
CA ARG A 127 20.04 -6.87 -2.07
C ARG A 127 20.80 -5.62 -1.68
N ARG A 128 20.85 -4.61 -2.54
CA ARG A 128 21.45 -3.30 -2.21
C ARG A 128 20.79 -2.69 -0.97
N SER A 129 19.47 -2.78 -0.85
CA SER A 129 18.72 -2.36 0.34
C SER A 129 19.18 -3.10 1.60
N LEU A 130 19.32 -4.43 1.53
CA LEU A 130 19.77 -5.24 2.66
C LEU A 130 21.24 -4.95 3.04
N GLU A 131 22.12 -4.78 2.06
CA GLU A 131 23.54 -4.47 2.27
C GLU A 131 23.76 -3.09 2.91
N LEU A 132 22.94 -2.10 2.53
CA LEU A 132 22.99 -0.74 3.08
C LEU A 132 22.22 -0.59 4.40
N SER A 133 21.39 -1.56 4.77
CA SER A 133 20.58 -1.49 5.99
C SER A 133 21.46 -1.60 7.24
N ASP A 134 21.22 -0.68 8.18
CA ASP A 134 21.83 -0.73 9.51
C ASP A 134 21.50 -2.08 10.17
N PRO A 135 22.48 -2.81 10.75
CA PRO A 135 22.23 -4.03 11.51
C PRO A 135 21.12 -3.90 12.56
N ASP A 136 20.96 -2.71 13.16
CA ASP A 136 19.97 -2.44 14.19
C ASP A 136 18.60 -2.00 13.61
N ASP A 137 18.52 -1.67 12.30
CA ASP A 137 17.25 -1.39 11.61
C ASP A 137 16.57 -2.70 11.17
N ALA A 138 16.06 -3.42 12.16
CA ALA A 138 15.32 -4.67 11.94
C ALA A 138 14.12 -4.48 11.01
N TRP A 139 13.44 -3.34 11.07
CA TRP A 139 12.29 -3.03 10.20
C TRP A 139 12.67 -3.09 8.72
N ALA A 140 13.80 -2.49 8.36
CA ALA A 140 14.29 -2.46 6.98
C ALA A 140 14.84 -3.81 6.52
N ARG A 141 15.57 -4.49 7.41
CA ARG A 141 16.15 -5.82 7.14
C ARG A 141 15.07 -6.87 6.91
N VAL A 142 14.06 -6.95 7.79
CA VAL A 142 12.94 -7.89 7.64
C VAL A 142 12.19 -7.64 6.32
N ARG A 143 11.94 -6.37 5.97
CA ARG A 143 11.28 -6.03 4.70
C ARG A 143 12.12 -6.38 3.47
N SER A 144 13.43 -6.15 3.53
CA SER A 144 14.33 -6.51 2.42
C SER A 144 14.37 -8.03 2.22
N LEU A 145 14.50 -8.80 3.31
CA LEU A 145 14.48 -10.27 3.27
C LEU A 145 13.14 -10.82 2.78
N THR A 146 12.04 -10.23 3.24
CA THR A 146 10.67 -10.60 2.81
C THR A 146 10.49 -10.34 1.31
N ALA A 147 10.94 -9.19 0.80
CA ALA A 147 10.85 -8.86 -0.61
C ALA A 147 11.73 -9.79 -1.48
N LEU A 148 12.94 -10.12 -1.01
CA LEU A 148 13.80 -11.11 -1.67
C LEU A 148 13.17 -12.51 -1.68
N SER A 149 12.50 -12.93 -0.61
CA SER A 149 11.77 -14.19 -0.56
C SER A 149 10.64 -14.24 -1.59
N ILE A 150 9.87 -13.16 -1.71
CA ILE A 150 8.83 -13.03 -2.75
C ILE A 150 9.46 -13.13 -4.14
N ASN A 151 10.58 -12.44 -4.38
CA ASN A 151 11.28 -12.51 -5.66
C ASN A 151 11.74 -13.93 -6.00
N ARG A 152 12.36 -14.63 -5.04
CA ARG A 152 12.82 -16.02 -5.21
C ARG A 152 11.68 -16.98 -5.50
N THR A 153 10.52 -16.76 -4.87
CA THR A 153 9.31 -17.54 -5.13
C THR A 153 8.86 -17.40 -6.60
N GLU A 154 8.87 -16.18 -7.14
CA GLU A 154 8.55 -15.92 -8.56
C GLU A 154 9.61 -16.50 -9.52
N MET A 155 10.86 -16.59 -9.09
CA MET A 155 11.94 -17.28 -9.82
C MET A 155 11.93 -18.81 -9.65
N HIS A 156 10.94 -19.37 -8.94
CA HIS A 156 10.81 -20.80 -8.63
C HIS A 156 11.93 -21.38 -7.75
N ASP A 157 12.71 -20.54 -7.07
CA ASP A 157 13.68 -20.95 -6.04
C ASP A 157 13.00 -21.00 -4.67
N MET A 158 12.25 -22.08 -4.43
CA MET A 158 11.46 -22.25 -3.20
C MET A 158 12.35 -22.47 -1.97
N GLU A 159 13.49 -23.14 -2.12
CA GLU A 159 14.44 -23.38 -1.03
C GLU A 159 15.10 -22.07 -0.58
N GLY A 160 15.56 -21.25 -1.53
CA GLY A 160 16.08 -19.92 -1.24
C GLY A 160 15.02 -19.00 -0.65
N ALA A 161 13.78 -19.05 -1.15
CA ALA A 161 12.66 -18.27 -0.60
C ALA A 161 12.35 -18.63 0.86
N LEU A 162 12.33 -19.93 1.20
CA LEU A 162 12.09 -20.40 2.58
C LEU A 162 13.20 -19.96 3.51
N LYS A 163 14.47 -20.07 3.10
CA LYS A 163 15.60 -19.62 3.93
C LYS A 163 15.50 -18.14 4.25
N LEU A 164 15.23 -17.31 3.24
CA LEU A 164 15.10 -15.86 3.40
C LEU A 164 13.95 -15.48 4.34
N ILE A 165 12.79 -16.15 4.25
CA ILE A 165 11.65 -15.82 5.11
C ILE A 165 11.81 -16.34 6.53
N GLU A 166 12.55 -17.44 6.74
CA GLU A 166 12.91 -17.92 8.07
C GLU A 166 13.88 -16.97 8.77
N ASP A 167 14.88 -16.45 8.05
CA ASP A 167 15.79 -15.44 8.57
C ASP A 167 15.04 -14.13 8.90
N ALA A 168 14.10 -13.72 8.04
CA ALA A 168 13.23 -12.57 8.30
C ALA A 168 12.33 -12.78 9.53
N GLY A 169 11.75 -13.96 9.68
CA GLY A 169 10.85 -14.31 10.79
C GLY A 169 11.57 -14.29 12.13
N LYS A 170 12.76 -14.90 12.22
CA LYS A 170 13.59 -14.86 13.44
C LYS A 170 13.90 -13.42 13.86
N LEU A 171 14.34 -12.59 12.91
CA LEU A 171 14.63 -11.19 13.18
C LEU A 171 13.39 -10.41 13.65
N ALA A 172 12.23 -10.66 13.04
CA ALA A 172 10.97 -10.02 13.45
C ALA A 172 10.55 -10.43 14.87
N GLU A 173 10.72 -11.71 15.23
CA GLU A 173 10.43 -12.25 16.56
C GLU A 173 11.38 -11.66 17.62
N GLU A 174 12.69 -11.60 17.34
CA GLU A 174 13.70 -11.02 18.23
C GLU A 174 13.44 -9.55 18.55
N CYS A 175 12.96 -8.78 17.56
CA CYS A 175 12.65 -7.36 17.75
C CYS A 175 11.24 -7.11 18.31
N GLY A 176 10.42 -8.14 18.49
CA GLY A 176 9.06 -8.02 19.01
C GLY A 176 8.06 -7.31 18.08
N ASP A 177 8.38 -7.15 16.80
CA ASP A 177 7.49 -6.54 15.81
C ASP A 177 6.46 -7.55 15.32
N GLN A 178 5.35 -7.68 16.07
CA GLN A 178 4.26 -8.59 15.77
C GLN A 178 3.66 -8.38 14.36
N PHE A 179 3.63 -7.14 13.85
CA PHE A 179 3.12 -6.88 12.51
C PHE A 179 4.04 -7.52 11.45
N SER A 180 5.35 -7.35 11.61
CA SER A 180 6.32 -7.96 10.71
C SER A 180 6.34 -9.49 10.84
N VAL A 181 6.19 -10.05 12.04
CA VAL A 181 6.04 -11.51 12.26
C VAL A 181 4.84 -12.08 11.49
N ALA A 182 3.68 -11.43 11.58
CA ALA A 182 2.50 -11.87 10.85
C ALA A 182 2.72 -11.84 9.33
N ASN A 183 3.41 -10.82 8.82
CA ASN A 183 3.73 -10.74 7.39
C ASN A 183 4.72 -11.84 6.97
N THR A 184 5.72 -12.18 7.79
CA THR A 184 6.64 -13.29 7.50
C THR A 184 5.91 -14.63 7.48
N TYR A 185 4.94 -14.85 8.37
CA TYR A 185 4.11 -16.06 8.36
C TYR A 185 3.22 -16.13 7.11
N VAL A 186 2.65 -15.02 6.64
CA VAL A 186 1.90 -14.99 5.38
C VAL A 186 2.79 -15.39 4.20
N GLN A 187 4.00 -14.84 4.09
CA GLN A 187 4.89 -15.22 2.99
C GLN A 187 5.35 -16.68 3.12
N LYS A 188 5.70 -17.15 4.31
CA LYS A 188 6.05 -18.55 4.55
C LYS A 188 4.92 -19.50 4.13
N ALA A 189 3.68 -19.18 4.49
CA ALA A 189 2.51 -19.93 4.07
C ALA A 189 2.34 -19.94 2.54
N ARG A 190 2.57 -18.80 1.87
CA ARG A 190 2.52 -18.71 0.39
C ARG A 190 3.57 -19.60 -0.28
N VAL A 191 4.80 -19.64 0.24
CA VAL A 191 5.84 -20.52 -0.30
C VAL A 191 5.45 -21.99 -0.15
N PHE A 192 4.84 -22.38 0.98
CA PHE A 192 4.32 -23.75 1.16
C PHE A 192 3.15 -24.09 0.22
N ASP A 193 2.23 -23.15 -0.03
CA ASP A 193 1.14 -23.37 -1.00
C ASP A 193 1.68 -23.51 -2.43
N ASP A 194 2.66 -22.69 -2.84
CA ASP A 194 3.30 -22.81 -4.16
C ASP A 194 4.09 -24.13 -4.31
N LEU A 195 4.58 -24.71 -3.21
CA LEU A 195 5.14 -26.08 -3.15
C LEU A 195 4.08 -27.20 -3.15
N GLY A 196 2.79 -26.86 -3.06
CA GLY A 196 1.68 -27.82 -2.93
C GLY A 196 1.54 -28.43 -1.53
N ARG A 197 2.33 -27.98 -0.55
CA ARG A 197 2.34 -28.45 0.85
C ARG A 197 1.29 -27.70 1.68
N ARG A 198 0.03 -27.76 1.23
CA ARG A 198 -1.07 -26.97 1.81
C ARG A 198 -1.34 -27.25 3.28
N GLU A 199 -1.18 -28.50 3.72
CA GLU A 199 -1.38 -28.87 5.12
C GLU A 199 -0.40 -28.13 6.04
N GLU A 200 0.79 -27.79 5.53
CA GLU A 200 1.79 -27.03 6.26
C GLU A 200 1.59 -25.53 6.13
N ALA A 201 0.96 -25.04 5.07
CA ALA A 201 0.66 -23.61 4.87
C ALA A 201 -0.43 -23.09 5.83
N VAL A 202 -1.47 -23.89 6.08
CA VAL A 202 -2.66 -23.46 6.85
C VAL A 202 -2.32 -23.00 8.28
N PRO A 203 -1.50 -23.71 9.08
CA PRO A 203 -1.11 -23.24 10.42
C PRO A 203 -0.45 -21.86 10.40
N TRP A 204 0.40 -21.58 9.42
CA TRP A 204 1.06 -20.27 9.28
C TRP A 204 0.06 -19.16 8.92
N PHE A 205 -0.90 -19.44 8.04
CA PHE A 205 -1.99 -18.49 7.77
C PHE A 205 -2.84 -18.24 9.02
N ASP A 206 -3.14 -19.28 9.82
CA ASP A 206 -3.93 -19.15 11.04
C ASP A 206 -3.23 -18.27 12.08
N GLN A 207 -1.92 -18.47 12.28
CA GLN A 207 -1.11 -17.64 13.18
C GLN A 207 -1.07 -16.19 12.70
N ALA A 208 -0.82 -15.95 11.41
CA ALA A 208 -0.83 -14.59 10.86
C ALA A 208 -2.19 -13.89 11.02
N VAL A 209 -3.29 -14.60 10.75
CA VAL A 209 -4.66 -14.09 10.91
C VAL A 209 -4.96 -13.74 12.36
N SER A 210 -4.49 -14.55 13.33
CA SER A 210 -4.66 -14.24 14.75
C SER A 210 -3.96 -12.95 15.11
N ILE A 211 -2.68 -12.81 14.73
CA ILE A 211 -1.89 -11.61 15.04
C ILE A 211 -2.50 -10.37 14.39
N PHE A 212 -2.89 -10.43 13.10
CA PHE A 212 -3.53 -9.29 12.45
C PHE A 212 -4.88 -8.92 13.06
N ALA A 213 -5.64 -9.90 13.57
CA ALA A 213 -6.89 -9.63 14.27
C ALA A 213 -6.66 -8.92 15.61
N GLU A 214 -5.65 -9.35 16.37
CA GLU A 214 -5.26 -8.73 17.64
C GLU A 214 -4.75 -7.29 17.45
N LEU A 215 -4.01 -7.04 16.37
CA LEU A 215 -3.51 -5.70 16.02
C LEU A 215 -4.58 -4.78 15.39
N GLY A 216 -5.76 -5.31 15.04
CA GLY A 216 -6.77 -4.56 14.30
C GLY A 216 -6.36 -4.20 12.85
N ALA A 217 -5.40 -4.94 12.29
CA ALA A 217 -4.85 -4.74 10.95
C ALA A 217 -5.83 -5.24 9.87
N ARG A 218 -6.84 -4.42 9.57
CA ARG A 218 -7.99 -4.80 8.73
C ARG A 218 -7.64 -5.22 7.30
N TRP A 219 -6.58 -4.64 6.71
CA TRP A 219 -6.24 -4.83 5.29
C TRP A 219 -5.49 -6.15 5.10
N GLU A 220 -4.53 -6.42 5.96
CA GLU A 220 -3.69 -7.61 5.99
C GLU A 220 -4.52 -8.83 6.38
N LEU A 221 -5.45 -8.64 7.32
CA LEU A 221 -6.46 -9.64 7.67
C LEU A 221 -7.34 -10.02 6.47
N ALA A 222 -7.65 -9.05 5.60
CA ALA A 222 -8.46 -9.27 4.41
C ALA A 222 -7.70 -9.98 3.27
N ASP A 223 -6.36 -9.88 3.20
CA ASP A 223 -5.55 -10.67 2.26
C ASP A 223 -5.28 -12.10 2.77
N ALA A 224 -5.02 -12.27 4.07
CA ALA A 224 -4.69 -13.56 4.66
C ALA A 224 -5.91 -14.51 4.75
N LYS A 225 -7.11 -14.00 5.06
CA LYS A 225 -8.32 -14.81 5.26
C LYS A 225 -8.82 -15.56 4.02
N PRO A 226 -8.93 -14.94 2.82
CA PRO A 226 -9.39 -15.64 1.62
C PRO A 226 -8.50 -16.82 1.24
N ARG A 227 -7.18 -16.65 1.35
CA ARG A 227 -6.18 -17.68 1.02
C ARG A 227 -6.32 -18.89 1.95
N ARG A 228 -6.39 -18.65 3.26
CA ARG A 228 -6.74 -19.65 4.29
C ARG A 228 -8.05 -20.42 3.96
N THR A 229 -9.09 -19.71 3.51
CA THR A 229 -10.38 -20.35 3.18
C THR A 229 -10.35 -21.18 1.89
N CYS A 230 -9.54 -20.80 0.91
CA CYS A 230 -9.33 -21.61 -0.29
C CYS A 230 -8.61 -22.92 0.06
N ASP A 231 -7.60 -22.85 0.93
CA ASP A 231 -6.80 -24.01 1.32
C ASP A 231 -7.62 -25.01 2.13
N SER A 232 -8.33 -24.55 3.15
CA SER A 232 -9.22 -25.39 3.98
C SER A 232 -10.36 -26.04 3.18
N ARG A 233 -10.95 -25.32 2.21
CA ARG A 233 -12.00 -25.89 1.34
C ARG A 233 -11.44 -26.92 0.36
N SER A 234 -10.23 -26.72 -0.16
CA SER A 234 -9.59 -27.67 -1.08
C SER A 234 -9.20 -28.99 -0.41
N GLY A 235 -8.80 -28.96 0.86
CA GLY A 235 -8.57 -30.16 1.67
C GLY A 235 -9.86 -30.96 1.96
N SER A 236 -10.99 -30.26 2.07
CA SER A 236 -12.31 -30.89 2.32
C SER A 236 -13.03 -31.42 1.06
N ARG A 237 -12.66 -30.97 -0.14
CA ARG A 237 -13.25 -31.43 -1.41
C ARG A 237 -12.26 -32.25 -2.23
N LYS A 238 -12.11 -33.54 -1.90
CA LYS A 238 -11.68 -34.56 -2.86
C LYS A 238 -12.78 -34.91 -3.86
N SER A 239 -13.34 -33.91 -4.57
CA SER A 239 -14.10 -34.11 -5.81
C SER A 239 -14.56 -32.77 -6.37
N LEU A 240 -14.25 -32.53 -7.66
CA LEU A 240 -14.82 -31.54 -8.56
C LEU A 240 -14.37 -30.08 -8.38
N ALA A 241 -13.30 -29.74 -9.11
CA ALA A 241 -13.24 -28.68 -10.12
C ALA A 241 -11.83 -28.07 -10.17
N THR A 242 -11.08 -28.43 -11.20
CA THR A 242 -9.84 -27.79 -11.62
C THR A 242 -10.14 -26.40 -12.17
N GLY A 243 -10.28 -25.42 -11.28
CA GLY A 243 -10.23 -23.99 -11.61
C GLY A 243 -8.89 -23.42 -11.15
N SER A 244 -7.95 -23.28 -12.08
CA SER A 244 -6.66 -22.63 -11.85
C SER A 244 -6.85 -21.19 -11.35
N CYS A 245 -6.68 -20.96 -10.06
CA CYS A 245 -6.49 -19.61 -9.50
C CYS A 245 -5.02 -19.17 -9.64
N ARG A 246 -4.39 -19.37 -10.81
CA ARG A 246 -3.12 -18.72 -11.13
C ARG A 246 -3.41 -17.30 -11.61
N GLY A 247 -3.64 -16.41 -10.65
CA GLY A 247 -3.46 -14.99 -10.91
C GLY A 247 -1.96 -14.69 -10.99
N GLY A 248 -1.50 -14.09 -12.08
CA GLY A 248 -0.12 -13.56 -12.16
C GLY A 248 0.18 -12.56 -11.04
N PRO A 249 1.44 -12.13 -10.87
CA PRO A 249 1.89 -11.26 -9.78
C PRO A 249 1.02 -10.00 -9.62
N GLY A 250 0.60 -9.42 -10.75
CA GLY A 250 -0.34 -8.30 -10.77
C GLY A 250 -1.77 -8.64 -10.31
N ALA A 251 -2.26 -9.87 -10.45
CA ALA A 251 -3.55 -10.31 -9.92
C ALA A 251 -3.51 -10.61 -8.40
N ARG A 252 -2.33 -11.01 -7.89
CA ARG A 252 -2.11 -11.34 -6.47
C ARG A 252 -2.19 -10.12 -5.54
N TRP A 253 -1.90 -8.93 -6.06
CA TRP A 253 -2.15 -7.63 -5.40
C TRP A 253 -3.43 -6.91 -5.90
N ARG A 254 -3.88 -7.17 -7.14
CA ARG A 254 -5.17 -6.65 -7.64
C ARG A 254 -6.40 -7.25 -6.95
N ALA A 255 -6.29 -8.35 -6.20
CA ALA A 255 -7.40 -8.84 -5.38
C ALA A 255 -7.88 -7.80 -4.34
N CYS A 256 -7.00 -6.87 -3.93
CA CYS A 256 -7.37 -5.70 -3.13
C CYS A 256 -8.14 -4.60 -3.92
N ARG A 257 -8.16 -4.64 -5.26
CA ARG A 257 -8.82 -3.62 -6.10
C ARG A 257 -10.33 -3.79 -6.27
N SER A 258 -10.94 -4.89 -5.82
CA SER A 258 -12.35 -5.17 -6.15
C SER A 258 -13.40 -4.69 -5.13
N PHE A 259 -13.03 -3.99 -4.04
CA PHE A 259 -14.03 -3.40 -3.11
C PHE A 259 -14.21 -1.88 -3.23
N ALA A 260 -13.46 -1.20 -4.10
CA ALA A 260 -13.69 0.22 -4.41
C ALA A 260 -14.64 0.44 -5.62
N ALA A 261 -15.07 -0.63 -6.30
CA ALA A 261 -16.06 -0.57 -7.38
C ALA A 261 -17.48 -0.91 -6.90
N ILE A 262 -17.87 -0.48 -5.68
CA ILE A 262 -19.28 -0.12 -5.48
C ILE A 262 -19.43 1.28 -6.07
N ARG A 263 -19.65 1.35 -7.39
CA ARG A 263 -20.33 2.52 -7.96
C ARG A 263 -21.57 2.73 -7.09
N PRO A 264 -21.80 3.92 -6.51
CA PRO A 264 -23.17 4.24 -6.15
C PRO A 264 -23.94 4.07 -7.44
N ARG A 265 -24.95 3.18 -7.46
CA ARG A 265 -26.08 3.41 -8.35
C ARG A 265 -26.58 4.78 -7.96
N LEU A 266 -26.10 5.82 -8.62
CA LEU A 266 -26.79 7.08 -8.76
C LEU A 266 -28.11 6.70 -9.44
N ARG A 267 -29.09 6.30 -8.63
CA ARG A 267 -30.49 6.39 -9.00
C ARG A 267 -30.66 7.85 -9.39
N ASN A 268 -31.00 8.06 -10.65
CA ASN A 268 -31.45 9.34 -11.18
C ASN A 268 -32.46 9.98 -10.21
N ALA A 269 -31.96 10.87 -9.35
CA ALA A 269 -32.75 11.76 -8.51
C ALA A 269 -32.80 13.17 -9.12
N THR A 270 -32.66 13.26 -10.44
CA THR A 270 -32.90 14.46 -11.25
C THR A 270 -34.10 14.34 -12.19
N ALA A 271 -34.90 13.26 -12.10
CA ALA A 271 -36.13 13.10 -12.89
C ALA A 271 -37.43 13.32 -12.08
N ALA A 272 -37.35 13.81 -10.83
CA ALA A 272 -38.51 14.06 -9.97
C ALA A 272 -38.69 15.52 -9.53
N ARG A 273 -37.90 16.46 -10.08
CA ARG A 273 -38.06 17.91 -9.81
C ARG A 273 -38.56 18.74 -10.99
N GLU A 274 -38.79 18.12 -12.16
CA GLU A 274 -39.39 18.78 -13.34
C GLU A 274 -40.83 18.33 -13.65
N ARG A 275 -41.48 17.56 -12.76
CA ARG A 275 -42.93 17.26 -12.85
C ARG A 275 -43.77 17.95 -11.77
N ARG A 276 -43.33 19.13 -11.31
CA ARG A 276 -44.13 20.08 -10.51
C ARG A 276 -43.98 21.53 -10.96
N SER A 277 -43.75 21.74 -12.27
CA SER A 277 -43.67 23.09 -12.87
C SER A 277 -44.46 23.23 -14.18
N SER A 278 -45.29 22.25 -14.55
CA SER A 278 -46.07 22.26 -15.80
C SER A 278 -47.58 22.05 -15.61
N ALA A 279 -48.08 22.22 -14.40
CA ALA A 279 -49.52 22.30 -14.13
C ALA A 279 -49.78 23.54 -13.26
N ASP A 280 -49.72 24.71 -13.88
CA ASP A 280 -50.42 25.95 -13.47
C ASP A 280 -50.06 27.09 -14.45
N ARG A 281 -50.47 26.94 -15.71
CA ARG A 281 -50.74 28.07 -16.63
C ARG A 281 -51.83 27.68 -17.62
N ALA A 282 -53.08 27.86 -17.19
CA ALA A 282 -54.20 28.05 -18.11
C ALA A 282 -55.28 28.90 -17.41
N SER A 283 -55.27 30.20 -17.69
CA SER A 283 -56.43 31.05 -18.02
C SER A 283 -56.19 32.52 -17.62
N PRO A 284 -56.14 33.46 -18.58
CA PRO A 284 -56.38 34.87 -18.32
C PRO A 284 -57.87 35.17 -18.63
N ILE A 285 -58.64 35.57 -17.62
CA ILE A 285 -59.97 36.18 -17.85
C ILE A 285 -60.13 37.42 -16.96
N SER A 286 -60.40 38.52 -17.66
CA SER A 286 -61.03 39.79 -17.28
C SER A 286 -60.36 40.73 -16.27
N GLU A 287 -59.68 41.74 -16.81
CA GLU A 287 -59.93 43.12 -16.39
C GLU A 287 -61.34 43.54 -16.82
N ALA A 288 -62.12 44.09 -15.90
CA ALA A 288 -63.19 45.04 -16.19
C ALA A 288 -63.57 45.80 -14.92
N SER A 289 -63.51 47.15 -15.02
CA SER A 289 -64.30 48.16 -14.27
C SER A 289 -64.24 48.14 -12.74
N GLY A 290 -63.87 49.20 -12.02
CA GLY A 290 -64.19 50.60 -12.25
C GLY A 290 -64.95 51.13 -11.02
N ALA A 291 -64.58 52.35 -10.58
CA ALA A 291 -65.11 53.16 -9.48
C ALA A 291 -64.63 52.82 -8.06
#